data_AF-A0A2U8X9T1-F1
#
_entry.id   AF-A0A2U8X9T1-F1
#
_cell.length_a   1.000
_cell.length_b   1.000
_cell.length_c   1.000
_cell.angle_alpha   90.00
_cell.angle_beta   90.00
_cell.angle_gamma   90.00
#
_symmetry.space_group_name_H-M   'P 1'
#
loop_
_entity.id
_entity.type
_entity.pdbx_description
1 polymer ?
#
loop_
_entity_poly.entity_id
_entity_poly.type
_entity_poly.pdbx_seq_one_letter_code
_entity_poly.pdbx_strand_id
1 'polypeptide(L)' 'MTHPPADPQPLDVIAEWLHEHARQRIQGCPAWEDLDMTDPWHAGLIRLAYDRATDFVAMNQKDEG' A
#
# COMPACT_ATOMS: atom_id res chain seq x y z
N MET A 1 9.87 -19.26 -7.22
CA MET A 1 10.59 -18.25 -6.40
C MET A 1 10.75 -17.02 -7.27
N THR A 2 9.74 -16.16 -7.27
CA THR A 2 9.74 -14.88 -7.98
C THR A 2 10.32 -13.86 -7.01
N HIS A 3 11.61 -13.56 -7.16
CA HIS A 3 12.23 -12.44 -6.46
C HIS A 3 11.63 -11.15 -7.07
N PRO A 4 10.98 -10.26 -6.31
CA PRO A 4 10.57 -8.99 -6.86
C PRO A 4 11.82 -8.11 -7.10
N PRO A 5 11.74 -7.17 -8.06
CA PRO A 5 12.85 -6.28 -8.38
C PRO A 5 13.32 -5.56 -7.11
N ALA A 6 14.65 -5.51 -6.94
CA ALA A 6 15.35 -5.10 -5.73
C ALA A 6 15.30 -3.59 -5.42
N ASP A 7 14.25 -2.89 -5.86
CA ASP A 7 13.97 -1.51 -5.48
C ASP A 7 12.44 -1.31 -5.57
N PRO A 8 11.72 -1.17 -4.44
CA PRO A 8 10.29 -0.90 -4.47
C PRO A 8 10.05 0.45 -5.15
N GLN A 9 9.05 0.52 -6.03
CA GLN A 9 8.72 1.80 -6.66
C GLN A 9 8.28 2.79 -5.57
N PRO A 10 8.44 4.11 -5.77
CA PRO A 10 8.02 5.11 -4.78
C PRO A 10 6.56 4.94 -4.34
N LEU A 11 5.69 4.51 -5.25
CA LEU A 11 4.28 4.25 -4.95
C LEU A 11 4.09 3.03 -4.04
N ASP A 12 4.88 1.97 -4.21
CA ASP A 12 4.81 0.74 -3.40
C ASP A 12 5.17 1.07 -1.95
N VAL A 13 6.21 1.88 -1.73
CA VAL A 13 6.62 2.36 -0.40
C VAL A 13 5.53 3.19 0.26
N ILE A 14 4.87 4.08 -0.49
CA ILE A 14 3.78 4.90 0.04
C ILE A 14 2.56 4.03 0.37
N ALA A 15 2.22 3.06 -0.49
CA ALA A 15 1.12 2.14 -0.26
C ALA A 15 1.35 1.29 0.99
N GLU A 16 2.54 0.71 1.14
CA GLU A 16 2.95 -0.04 2.33
C GLU A 16 2.86 0.83 3.59
N TRP A 17 3.43 2.04 3.56
CA TRP A 17 3.39 2.95 4.70
C TRP A 17 1.96 3.34 5.09
N LEU A 18 1.10 3.64 4.11
CA LEU A 18 -0.31 3.97 4.35
C LEU A 18 -1.08 2.78 4.92
N HIS A 19 -0.80 1.57 4.44
CA HIS A 19 -1.40 0.34 4.98
C HIS A 19 -0.99 0.11 6.43
N GLU A 20 0.31 0.14 6.73
CA GLU A 20 0.82 -0.07 8.09
C GLU A 20 0.31 1.02 9.05
N HIS A 21 0.23 2.27 8.61
CA HIS A 21 -0.35 3.34 9.42
C HIS A 21 -1.85 3.11 9.70
N ALA A 22 -2.61 2.65 8.71
CA ALA A 22 -4.03 2.35 8.89
C ALA A 22 -4.25 1.13 9.80
N ARG A 23 -3.41 0.09 9.66
CA ARG A 23 -3.44 -1.13 10.47
C ARG A 23 -3.29 -0.85 11.96
N GLN A 24 -2.48 0.13 12.36
CA GLN A 24 -2.35 0.53 13.78
C GLN A 24 -3.70 0.90 14.43
N ARG A 25 -4.71 1.28 13.63
CA ARG A 25 -6.05 1.65 14.09
C ARG A 25 -7.08 0.53 13.93
N ILE A 26 -6.75 -0.56 13.26
CA ILE A 26 -7.69 -1.65 12.93
C ILE A 26 -7.15 -2.94 13.52
N GLN A 27 -7.72 -3.34 14.66
CA GLN A 27 -7.36 -4.60 15.31
C GLN A 27 -7.65 -5.79 14.37
N GLY A 28 -6.67 -6.68 14.22
CA GLY A 28 -6.79 -7.86 13.35
C GLY A 28 -6.51 -7.60 11.87
N CYS A 29 -6.13 -6.38 11.48
CA CYS A 29 -5.64 -6.13 10.13
C CYS A 29 -4.24 -6.76 9.95
N PRO A 30 -4.03 -7.61 8.92
CA PRO A 30 -2.75 -8.25 8.66
C PRO A 30 -1.66 -7.23 8.27
N ALA A 31 -0.40 -7.54 8.59
CA ALA A 31 0.73 -6.73 8.15
C ALA A 31 0.83 -6.76 6.62
N TRP A 32 1.42 -5.73 6.02
CA TRP A 32 1.61 -5.64 4.57
C TRP A 32 2.32 -6.87 4.00
N GLU A 33 3.36 -7.32 4.71
CA GLU A 33 4.17 -8.50 4.36
C GLU A 33 3.36 -9.81 4.36
N ASP A 34 2.29 -9.86 5.14
CA ASP A 34 1.41 -11.03 5.28
C ASP A 34 0.24 -11.04 4.27
N LEU A 35 0.10 -9.98 3.46
CA LEU A 35 -0.96 -9.90 2.46
C LEU A 35 -0.67 -10.85 1.30
N ASP A 36 -1.70 -11.58 0.89
CA ASP A 36 -1.62 -12.53 -0.20
C ASP A 36 -2.58 -12.10 -1.32
N MET A 37 -2.08 -11.83 -2.52
CA MET A 37 -2.93 -11.44 -3.66
C MET A 37 -3.92 -12.55 -4.08
N THR A 38 -3.72 -13.79 -3.66
CA THR A 38 -4.64 -14.89 -3.95
C THR A 38 -5.87 -14.91 -3.03
N ASP A 39 -5.80 -14.24 -1.88
CA ASP A 39 -6.95 -14.03 -1.01
C ASP A 39 -7.70 -12.75 -1.45
N PRO A 40 -9.01 -12.83 -1.81
CA PRO A 40 -9.75 -11.68 -2.32
C PRO A 40 -9.85 -10.52 -1.33
N TRP A 41 -9.85 -10.81 -0.03
CA TRP A 41 -9.84 -9.78 1.01
C TRP A 41 -8.46 -9.13 1.06
N HIS A 42 -7.36 -9.89 1.18
CA HIS A 42 -6.01 -9.31 1.15
C HIS A 42 -5.74 -8.51 -0.14
N ALA A 43 -6.17 -8.99 -1.30
CA ALA A 43 -6.10 -8.24 -2.55
C ALA A 43 -6.86 -6.91 -2.50
N GLY A 44 -8.00 -6.87 -1.79
CA GLY A 44 -8.75 -5.64 -1.51
C GLY A 44 -7.98 -4.64 -0.64
N LEU A 45 -7.26 -5.12 0.40
CA LEU A 45 -6.37 -4.29 1.21
C LEU A 45 -5.25 -3.66 0.38
N ILE A 46 -4.57 -4.50 -0.40
CA ILE A 46 -3.48 -4.07 -1.28
C ILE A 46 -3.99 -3.00 -2.23
N ARG A 47 -5.10 -3.25 -2.93
CA ARG A 47 -5.68 -2.28 -3.87
C ARG A 47 -6.05 -0.96 -3.19
N LEU A 48 -6.70 -1.01 -2.02
CA LEU A 48 -7.05 0.19 -1.27
C LEU A 48 -5.83 1.01 -0.87
N ALA A 49 -4.73 0.36 -0.50
CA ALA A 49 -3.48 1.04 -0.18
C ALA A 49 -2.88 1.74 -1.41
N TYR A 50 -2.88 1.10 -2.58
CA TYR A 50 -2.43 1.71 -3.84
C TYR A 50 -3.32 2.85 -4.31
N ASP A 51 -4.64 2.72 -4.19
CA ASP A 51 -5.59 3.79 -4.53
C ASP A 51 -5.29 5.04 -3.66
N ARG A 52 -5.09 4.85 -2.35
CA ARG A 52 -4.71 5.93 -1.43
C ARG A 52 -3.33 6.51 -1.69
N ALA A 53 -2.36 5.67 -2.06
CA ALA A 53 -1.02 6.13 -2.41
C ALA A 53 -1.05 7.01 -3.66
N THR A 54 -1.86 6.63 -4.65
CA THR A 54 -2.07 7.39 -5.88
C THR A 54 -2.70 8.75 -5.58
N ASP A 55 -3.75 8.78 -4.74
CA ASP A 55 -4.39 10.02 -4.30
C ASP A 55 -3.40 10.91 -3.53
N PHE A 56 -2.60 10.33 -2.63
CA PHE A 56 -1.59 11.06 -1.85
C PHE A 56 -0.56 11.74 -2.76
N VAL A 57 -0.03 11.01 -3.76
CA VAL A 57 0.91 11.58 -4.74
C VAL A 57 0.24 12.68 -5.56
N ALA A 58 -0.99 12.46 -6.03
CA ALA A 58 -1.73 13.43 -6.83
C ALA A 58 -2.08 14.72 -6.06
N MET A 59 -2.30 14.63 -4.74
CA MET A 59 -2.51 15.81 -3.89
C MET A 59 -1.21 16.60 -3.71
N ASN A 60 -0.10 15.93 -3.38
CA ASN A 60 1.19 16.61 -3.18
C ASN A 60 1.75 17.22 -4.47
N GLN A 61 1.44 16.67 -5.65
CA GLN A 61 1.84 17.26 -6.94
C GLN A 61 1.07 18.54 -7.30
N LYS A 62 -0.11 18.78 -6.70
CA LYS A 62 -0.91 20.00 -6.96
C LYS A 62 -0.48 21.19 -6.10
N ASP A 63 0.22 20.95 -5.00
CA ASP A 63 0.73 21.99 -4.10
C ASP A 63 2.06 22.61 -4.57
N GLU A 64 2.70 22.07 -5.62
CA GLU A 64 3.94 22.60 -6.23
C GLU A 64 3.70 23.56 -7.42
N GLY A 65 2.52 24.20 -7.52
CA GLY A 65 2.11 25.09 -8.61
C GLY A 65 1.96 26.57 -8.24
#